data_AF-A0A9X9Z515-F1
#
_entry.id   AF-A0A9X9Z515-F1
#
_cell.length_a   1.000
_cell.length_b   1.000
_cell.length_c   1.000
_cell.angle_alpha   90.00
_cell.angle_beta   90.00
_cell.angle_gamma   90.00
#
_symmetry.space_group_name_H-M   'P 1'
#
loop_
_entity.id
_entity.type
_entity.pdbx_description
1 polymer ?
#
loop_
_entity_poly.entity_id
_entity_poly.type
_entity_poly.pdbx_seq_one_letter_code
_entity_poly.pdbx_strand_id
1 'polypeptide(L)'
;MLTWSQVDFDLAVIRVMTKGGVPRVLPLSAEAYEILWKRRGQHAEYVFTFKAQRTWKKHPKNGEARIKGKRYPITYYGIGSNKRKWKKAGVDARIHDLRHTTGMRTLRKTGNLRVVQKILGHTDIAITAKFYTDATVEDMRAAMEATAPRQVEQSQPKAIEKKGA
;
A
#
# COMPACT_ATOMS: atom_id res chain seq x y z
N MET A 1 -0.17 -16.90 0.04
CA MET A 1 1.01 -16.05 -0.25
C MET A 1 0.89 -15.54 -1.67
N LEU A 2 1.55 -14.42 -2.03
CA LEU A 2 1.45 -13.87 -3.39
C LEU A 2 2.20 -14.75 -4.40
N THR A 3 1.51 -15.19 -5.45
CA THR A 3 2.06 -15.97 -6.57
C THR A 3 2.22 -15.11 -7.82
N TRP A 4 3.07 -15.54 -8.76
CA TRP A 4 3.25 -14.82 -10.03
C TRP A 4 1.98 -14.79 -10.89
N SER A 5 1.15 -15.82 -10.81
CA SER A 5 -0.17 -15.87 -11.50
C SER A 5 -1.14 -14.79 -11.02
N GLN A 6 -0.90 -14.18 -9.86
CA GLN A 6 -1.72 -13.11 -9.32
C GLN A 6 -1.22 -11.72 -9.73
N VAL A 7 -0.03 -11.60 -10.34
CA VAL A 7 0.59 -10.33 -10.70
C VAL A 7 0.48 -10.15 -12.21
N ASP A 8 -0.17 -9.07 -12.62
CA ASP A 8 -0.31 -8.65 -14.00
C ASP A 8 0.52 -7.38 -14.18
N PHE A 9 1.69 -7.52 -14.82
CA PHE A 9 2.62 -6.41 -14.98
C PHE A 9 2.18 -5.45 -16.08
N ASP A 10 1.51 -5.92 -17.12
CA ASP A 10 1.06 -5.08 -18.23
C ASP A 10 -0.03 -4.11 -17.75
N LEU A 11 -0.95 -4.59 -16.92
CA LEU A 11 -1.97 -3.75 -16.30
C LEU A 11 -1.52 -3.11 -14.99
N ALA A 12 -0.31 -3.43 -14.50
CA ALA A 12 0.21 -3.03 -13.20
C ALA A 12 -0.78 -3.29 -12.04
N VAL A 13 -1.34 -4.51 -11.97
CA VAL A 13 -2.29 -4.90 -10.91
C VAL A 13 -1.94 -6.24 -10.26
N ILE A 14 -2.39 -6.41 -9.01
CA ILE A 14 -2.46 -7.70 -8.33
C ILE A 14 -3.91 -8.13 -8.19
N ARG A 15 -4.21 -9.38 -8.54
CA ARG A 15 -5.52 -10.01 -8.37
C ARG A 15 -5.47 -10.98 -7.19
N VAL A 16 -6.18 -10.66 -6.12
CA VAL A 16 -6.29 -11.52 -4.92
C VAL A 16 -7.71 -12.01 -4.73
N MET A 17 -7.86 -13.28 -4.40
CA MET A 17 -9.14 -13.85 -3.97
C MET A 17 -9.35 -13.57 -2.48
N THR A 18 -10.52 -13.03 -2.13
CA THR A 18 -10.87 -12.75 -0.74
C THR A 18 -11.81 -13.81 -0.15
N LYS A 19 -12.00 -13.77 1.18
CA LYS A 19 -12.94 -14.64 1.87
C LYS A 19 -14.35 -14.35 1.34
N GLY A 20 -14.95 -15.32 0.64
CA GLY A 20 -16.24 -15.16 -0.05
C GLY A 20 -16.16 -15.23 -1.58
N GLY A 21 -14.98 -15.49 -2.16
CA GLY A 21 -14.85 -15.71 -3.61
C GLY A 21 -14.87 -14.44 -4.45
N VAL A 22 -15.01 -13.26 -3.83
CA VAL A 22 -14.98 -11.98 -4.53
C VAL A 22 -13.53 -11.65 -4.92
N PRO A 23 -13.21 -11.56 -6.22
CA PRO A 23 -11.89 -11.17 -6.66
C PRO A 23 -11.67 -9.68 -6.37
N ARG A 24 -10.46 -9.36 -5.93
CA ARG A 24 -10.06 -7.99 -5.64
C ARG A 24 -8.84 -7.63 -6.46
N VAL A 25 -8.92 -6.48 -7.13
CA VAL A 25 -7.85 -5.92 -7.95
C VAL A 25 -7.18 -4.80 -7.16
N LEU A 26 -5.86 -4.88 -7.04
CA LEU A 26 -5.01 -3.91 -6.35
C LEU A 26 -4.07 -3.25 -7.36
N PRO A 27 -4.18 -1.95 -7.63
CA PRO A 27 -3.22 -1.27 -8.49
C PRO A 27 -1.85 -1.21 -7.82
N LEU A 28 -0.81 -1.36 -8.62
CA LEU A 28 0.58 -1.22 -8.21
C LEU A 28 1.00 0.24 -8.36
N SER A 29 1.60 0.80 -7.31
CA SER A 29 2.40 2.01 -7.47
C SER A 29 3.68 1.69 -8.25
N ALA A 30 4.33 2.71 -8.80
CA ALA A 30 5.63 2.56 -9.47
C ALA A 30 6.66 1.85 -8.56
N GLU A 31 6.72 2.22 -7.28
CA GLU A 31 7.59 1.58 -6.29
C GLU A 31 7.24 0.10 -6.06
N ALA A 32 5.95 -0.22 -5.95
CA ALA A 32 5.51 -1.60 -5.75
C ALA A 32 5.83 -2.44 -6.99
N TYR A 33 5.61 -1.90 -8.18
CA TYR A 33 5.97 -2.53 -9.46
C TYR A 33 7.46 -2.88 -9.48
N GLU A 34 8.33 -1.91 -9.23
CA GLU A 34 9.79 -2.07 -9.20
C GLU A 34 10.23 -3.16 -8.20
N ILE A 35 9.64 -3.17 -7.01
CA ILE A 35 9.93 -4.17 -5.99
C ILE A 35 9.58 -5.56 -6.51
N LEU A 36 8.40 -5.73 -7.12
CA LEU A 36 7.95 -7.02 -7.64
C LEU A 36 8.80 -7.47 -8.84
N TRP A 37 9.12 -6.54 -9.74
CA TRP A 37 9.94 -6.81 -10.92
C TRP A 37 11.31 -7.38 -10.54
N LYS A 38 11.97 -6.79 -9.55
CA LYS A 38 13.27 -7.26 -9.01
C LYS A 38 13.22 -8.64 -8.36
N ARG A 39 12.02 -9.17 -8.06
CA ARG A 39 11.85 -10.53 -7.50
C ARG A 39 11.71 -11.61 -8.56
N ARG A 40 11.51 -11.26 -9.83
CA ARG A 40 11.39 -12.24 -10.92
C ARG A 40 12.64 -13.12 -11.01
N GLY A 41 12.43 -14.36 -11.43
CA GLY A 41 13.51 -15.37 -11.55
C GLY A 41 14.04 -15.92 -10.22
N GLN A 42 13.62 -15.39 -9.05
CA GLN A 42 14.08 -15.88 -7.76
C GLN A 42 13.37 -17.18 -7.32
N HIS A 43 12.16 -17.43 -7.82
CA HIS A 43 11.36 -18.62 -7.53
C HIS A 43 10.27 -18.77 -8.61
N ALA A 44 9.95 -20.01 -8.99
CA ALA A 44 9.04 -20.31 -10.10
C ALA A 44 7.59 -19.88 -9.84
N GLU A 45 7.07 -20.09 -8.62
CA GLU A 45 5.65 -19.86 -8.29
C GLU A 45 5.41 -18.61 -7.42
N TYR A 46 6.19 -18.42 -6.35
CA TYR A 46 5.96 -17.37 -5.35
C TYR A 46 6.83 -16.13 -5.57
N VAL A 47 6.24 -14.95 -5.34
CA VAL A 47 6.94 -13.66 -5.48
C VAL A 47 7.92 -13.43 -4.32
N PHE A 48 7.44 -13.56 -3.08
CA PHE A 48 8.22 -13.25 -1.90
C PHE A 48 8.83 -14.50 -1.29
N THR A 49 10.15 -14.62 -1.41
CA THR A 49 10.91 -15.79 -0.95
C THR A 49 12.09 -15.40 -0.07
N PHE A 50 12.59 -16.37 0.69
CA PHE A 50 13.82 -16.23 1.46
C PHE A 50 14.81 -17.34 1.08
N LYS A 51 16.10 -17.04 1.11
CA LYS A 51 17.16 -18.04 0.98
C LYS A 51 17.35 -18.75 2.32
N ALA A 52 17.23 -20.08 2.33
CA ALA A 52 17.50 -20.87 3.53
C ALA A 52 18.97 -20.71 3.94
N GLN A 53 19.20 -20.29 5.18
CA GLN A 53 20.54 -20.07 5.73
C GLN A 53 21.20 -21.36 6.24
N ARG A 54 20.38 -22.36 6.58
CA ARG A 54 20.81 -23.65 7.12
C ARG A 54 20.05 -24.76 6.41
N THR A 55 20.71 -25.90 6.23
CA THR A 55 20.08 -27.14 5.79
C THR A 55 19.37 -27.78 6.99
N TRP A 56 18.11 -28.15 6.81
CA TRP A 56 17.29 -28.85 7.79
C TRP A 56 16.77 -30.12 7.13
N LYS A 57 17.05 -31.30 7.70
CA LYS A 57 16.41 -32.55 7.23
C LYS A 57 14.93 -32.58 7.62
N LYS A 58 14.59 -32.05 8.80
CA LYS A 58 13.24 -31.85 9.31
C LYS A 58 13.24 -30.55 10.12
N HIS A 59 12.56 -29.51 9.64
CA HIS A 59 12.53 -28.23 10.34
C HIS A 59 11.70 -28.33 11.64
N PRO A 60 12.18 -27.81 12.78
CA PRO A 60 11.59 -28.07 14.10
C PRO A 60 10.16 -27.55 14.28
N LYS A 61 9.73 -26.55 13.50
CA LYS A 61 8.38 -25.97 13.63
C LYS A 61 7.33 -26.56 12.69
N ASN A 62 7.73 -27.02 11.52
CA ASN A 62 6.80 -27.40 10.44
C ASN A 62 7.21 -28.68 9.72
N GLY A 63 8.25 -29.37 10.16
CA GLY A 63 8.70 -30.65 9.60
C GLY A 63 9.35 -30.57 8.21
N GLU A 64 9.24 -29.43 7.51
CA GLU A 64 9.75 -29.28 6.15
C GLU A 64 11.28 -29.45 6.05
N ALA A 65 11.73 -30.21 5.07
CA ALA A 65 13.14 -30.26 4.69
C ALA A 65 13.53 -28.96 3.96
N ARG A 66 14.70 -28.42 4.30
CA ARG A 66 15.27 -27.22 3.65
C ARG A 66 16.73 -27.44 3.32
N ILE A 67 17.17 -26.93 2.18
CA ILE A 67 18.56 -27.01 1.73
C ILE A 67 19.15 -25.60 1.74
N LYS A 68 20.31 -25.42 2.37
CA LYS A 68 21.03 -24.13 2.39
C LYS A 68 21.19 -23.58 0.98
N GLY A 69 20.94 -22.29 0.81
CA GLY A 69 21.06 -21.59 -0.49
C GLY A 69 19.81 -21.66 -1.38
N LYS A 70 18.97 -22.71 -1.24
CA LYS A 70 17.69 -22.77 -1.96
C LYS A 70 16.69 -21.73 -1.42
N ARG A 71 15.81 -21.27 -2.30
CA ARG A 71 14.75 -20.30 -1.97
C ARG A 71 13.45 -21.00 -1.66
N TYR A 72 12.76 -20.51 -0.64
CA TYR A 72 11.47 -21.02 -0.18
C TYR A 72 10.49 -19.85 -0.01
N PRO A 73 9.18 -20.07 -0.18
CA PRO A 73 8.18 -19.04 0.04
C PRO A 73 8.20 -18.55 1.49
N ILE A 74 8.04 -17.25 1.67
CA ILE A 74 7.84 -16.70 3.02
C ILE A 74 6.50 -17.21 3.56
N THR A 75 6.48 -17.60 4.83
CA THR A 75 5.24 -17.99 5.52
C THR A 75 4.57 -16.78 6.16
N TYR A 76 3.28 -16.88 6.46
CA TYR A 76 2.54 -15.83 7.17
C TYR A 76 3.24 -15.41 8.48
N TYR A 77 3.61 -16.40 9.29
CA TYR A 77 4.41 -16.18 10.50
C TYR A 77 5.80 -15.59 10.20
N GLY A 78 6.40 -15.93 9.05
CA GLY A 78 7.67 -15.39 8.59
C GLY A 78 7.65 -13.88 8.34
N ILE A 79 6.53 -13.32 7.87
CA ILE A 79 6.39 -11.87 7.71
C ILE A 79 6.36 -11.21 9.09
N GLY A 80 5.52 -11.72 10.01
CA GLY A 80 5.29 -11.11 11.33
C GLY A 80 6.40 -11.32 12.36
N SER A 81 7.20 -12.37 12.21
CA SER A 81 8.22 -12.76 13.19
C SER A 81 9.52 -11.95 13.13
N ASN A 82 9.67 -11.04 12.16
CA ASN A 82 10.96 -10.38 11.89
C ASN A 82 11.24 -9.14 12.78
N LYS A 83 10.86 -9.17 14.06
CA LYS A 83 11.05 -8.07 15.05
C LYS A 83 12.47 -7.50 15.07
N ARG A 84 13.48 -8.34 14.83
CA ARG A 84 14.89 -7.92 14.75
C ARG A 84 15.16 -6.92 13.63
N LYS A 85 14.47 -7.03 12.48
CA LYS A 85 14.63 -6.10 11.35
C LYS A 85 13.97 -4.76 11.64
N TRP A 86 12.77 -4.78 12.24
CA TRP A 86 12.08 -3.58 12.71
C TRP A 86 12.97 -2.78 13.68
N LYS A 87 13.55 -3.46 14.69
CA LYS A 87 14.50 -2.84 15.63
C LYS A 87 15.74 -2.25 14.94
N LYS A 88 16.32 -2.93 13.95
CA LYS A 88 17.45 -2.40 13.17
C LYS A 88 17.08 -1.16 12.35
N ALA A 89 15.84 -1.06 11.91
CA ALA A 89 15.32 0.12 11.21
C ALA A 89 14.91 1.24 12.18
N GLY A 90 15.05 1.06 13.50
CA GLY A 90 14.60 2.03 14.50
C GLY A 90 13.08 2.14 14.61
N VAL A 91 12.34 1.14 14.14
CA VAL A 91 10.87 1.15 14.12
C VAL A 91 10.34 0.12 15.10
N ASP A 92 9.47 0.54 16.01
CA ASP A 92 8.64 -0.36 16.81
C ASP A 92 7.22 -0.39 16.22
N ALA A 93 6.95 -1.40 15.41
CA ALA A 93 5.68 -1.55 14.72
C ALA A 93 5.36 -3.01 14.42
N ARG A 94 4.07 -3.29 14.24
CA ARG A 94 3.53 -4.55 13.73
C ARG A 94 3.20 -4.39 12.25
N ILE A 95 3.03 -5.51 11.55
CA ILE A 95 2.61 -5.49 10.13
C ILE A 95 1.29 -4.74 9.92
N HIS A 96 0.34 -4.90 10.84
CA HIS A 96 -0.95 -4.22 10.73
C HIS A 96 -0.81 -2.71 10.81
N ASP A 97 0.22 -2.19 11.46
CA ASP A 97 0.46 -0.75 11.58
C ASP A 97 0.91 -0.16 10.23
N LEU A 98 1.57 -0.95 9.37
CA LEU A 98 1.83 -0.54 7.97
C LEU A 98 0.52 -0.31 7.21
N ARG A 99 -0.45 -1.22 7.39
CA ARG A 99 -1.76 -1.11 6.75
C ARG A 99 -2.53 0.12 7.23
N HIS A 100 -2.48 0.40 8.54
CA HIS A 100 -3.05 1.65 9.08
C HIS A 100 -2.38 2.89 8.49
N THR A 101 -1.05 2.88 8.42
CA THR A 101 -0.25 3.98 7.85
C THR A 101 -0.63 4.23 6.39
N THR A 102 -0.78 3.18 5.57
CA THR A 102 -1.23 3.30 4.18
C THR A 102 -2.61 3.97 4.09
N GLY A 103 -3.56 3.52 4.90
CA GLY A 103 -4.90 4.09 4.88
C GLY A 103 -4.92 5.56 5.33
N MET A 104 -4.17 5.90 6.38
CA MET A 104 -4.07 7.28 6.87
C MET A 104 -3.46 8.21 5.83
N ARG A 105 -2.31 7.84 5.26
CA ARG A 105 -1.62 8.65 4.24
C ARG A 105 -2.48 8.86 3.00
N THR A 106 -3.18 7.81 2.57
CA THR A 106 -4.09 7.89 1.42
C THR A 106 -5.26 8.81 1.71
N LEU A 107 -5.86 8.71 2.90
CA LEU A 107 -6.97 9.58 3.29
C LEU A 107 -6.53 11.04 3.34
N ARG A 108 -5.42 11.34 4.03
CA ARG A 108 -4.89 12.71 4.13
C ARG A 108 -4.59 13.32 2.77
N LYS A 109 -4.15 12.52 1.79
CA LYS A 109 -3.82 13.02 0.46
C LYS A 109 -5.05 13.20 -0.44
N THR A 110 -6.09 12.38 -0.26
CA THR A 110 -7.22 12.31 -1.21
C THR A 110 -8.54 12.84 -0.65
N GLY A 111 -8.70 12.93 0.67
CA GLY A 111 -9.97 13.17 1.34
C GLY A 111 -11.04 12.08 1.10
N ASN A 112 -10.72 11.00 0.39
CA ASN A 112 -11.72 10.07 -0.12
C ASN A 112 -11.69 8.73 0.65
N LEU A 113 -12.61 8.62 1.61
CA LEU A 113 -12.74 7.41 2.45
C LEU A 113 -13.09 6.15 1.64
N ARG A 114 -13.81 6.30 0.51
CA ARG A 114 -14.18 5.16 -0.35
C ARG A 114 -12.97 4.60 -1.10
N VAL A 115 -12.04 5.46 -1.53
CA VAL A 115 -10.76 5.05 -2.13
C VAL A 115 -9.93 4.28 -1.09
N VAL A 116 -9.85 4.81 0.13
CA VAL A 116 -9.14 4.14 1.24
C VAL A 116 -9.77 2.78 1.54
N GLN A 117 -11.09 2.70 1.66
CA GLN A 117 -11.80 1.44 1.86
C GLN A 117 -11.48 0.43 0.76
N LYS A 118 -11.47 0.85 -0.51
CA LYS A 118 -11.13 -0.01 -1.65
C LYS A 118 -9.67 -0.45 -1.64
N ILE A 119 -8.71 0.38 -1.20
CA ILE A 119 -7.26 0.06 -1.11
C ILE A 119 -6.95 -0.83 0.10
N LEU A 120 -7.69 -0.70 1.19
CA LEU A 120 -7.56 -1.61 2.32
C LEU A 120 -8.32 -2.91 2.05
N GLY A 121 -9.48 -2.86 1.38
CA GLY A 121 -10.34 -4.01 1.15
C GLY A 121 -11.20 -4.32 2.37
N HIS A 122 -11.66 -3.28 3.07
CA HIS A 122 -12.64 -3.43 4.12
C HIS A 122 -14.02 -3.63 3.51
N THR A 123 -14.71 -4.68 3.94
CA THR A 123 -16.08 -4.99 3.51
C THR A 123 -17.05 -3.89 3.90
N ASP A 124 -16.82 -3.28 5.05
CA ASP A 124 -17.61 -2.18 5.60
C ASP A 124 -16.78 -0.89 5.69
N ILE A 125 -17.40 0.23 5.32
CA ILE A 125 -16.80 1.57 5.44
C ILE A 125 -16.63 1.97 6.90
N ALA A 126 -17.51 1.49 7.81
CA ALA A 126 -17.41 1.76 9.24
C ALA A 126 -16.09 1.22 9.83
N ILE A 127 -15.60 0.07 9.34
CA ILE A 127 -14.28 -0.45 9.73
C ILE A 127 -13.19 0.55 9.36
N THR A 128 -13.29 1.20 8.21
CA THR A 128 -12.31 2.21 7.78
C THR A 128 -12.44 3.46 8.65
N ALA A 129 -13.66 3.96 8.86
CA ALA A 129 -13.93 5.17 9.65
C ALA A 129 -13.43 5.07 11.10
N LYS A 130 -13.57 3.90 11.76
CA LYS A 130 -13.14 3.65 13.14
C LYS A 130 -11.66 3.94 13.40
N PHE A 131 -10.80 3.86 12.39
CA PHE A 131 -9.37 4.11 12.54
C PHE A 131 -8.99 5.58 12.32
N TYR A 132 -9.95 6.45 11.96
CA TYR A 132 -9.72 7.83 11.55
C TYR A 132 -10.66 8.81 12.27
N THR A 133 -11.03 8.51 13.51
CA THR A 133 -11.97 9.31 14.32
C THR A 133 -11.39 10.65 14.77
N ASP A 134 -10.06 10.77 14.84
CA ASP A 134 -9.38 12.00 15.29
C ASP A 134 -8.99 12.86 14.09
N ALA A 135 -9.97 13.56 13.51
CA ALA A 135 -9.67 14.72 12.67
C ALA A 135 -9.10 15.83 13.55
N THR A 136 -7.88 16.29 13.28
CA THR A 136 -7.32 17.41 14.02
C THR A 136 -7.94 18.72 13.55
N VAL A 137 -7.88 19.77 14.38
CA VAL A 137 -8.33 21.12 13.98
C VAL A 137 -7.60 21.60 12.72
N GLU A 138 -6.34 21.22 12.59
CA GLU A 138 -5.53 21.54 11.40
C GLU A 138 -6.03 20.81 10.15
N ASP A 139 -6.44 19.54 10.26
CA ASP A 139 -7.06 18.81 9.14
C ASP A 139 -8.38 19.48 8.71
N MET A 140 -9.18 19.96 9.68
CA MET A 140 -10.42 20.70 9.40
C MET A 140 -10.12 22.05 8.72
N ARG A 141 -9.15 22.81 9.23
CA ARG A 141 -8.75 24.11 8.65
C ARG A 141 -8.25 23.96 7.22
N ALA A 142 -7.36 23.00 6.96
CA ALA A 142 -6.86 22.71 5.63
C ALA A 142 -7.99 22.30 4.66
N ALA A 143 -8.97 21.52 5.12
CA ALA A 143 -10.13 21.15 4.32
C ALA A 143 -11.02 22.37 4.01
N MET A 144 -11.26 23.25 4.99
CA MET A 144 -12.02 24.49 4.78
C MET A 144 -11.33 25.41 3.77
N GLU A 145 -10.01 25.62 3.91
CA GLU A 145 -9.22 26.43 2.98
C GLU A 145 -9.20 25.86 1.56
N ALA A 146 -9.08 24.53 1.41
CA ALA A 146 -9.10 23.87 0.10
C ALA A 146 -10.45 23.98 -0.63
N THR A 147 -11.54 24.21 0.11
CA THR A 147 -12.90 24.31 -0.44
C THR A 147 -13.37 25.77 -0.55
N ALA A 148 -12.60 26.72 0.00
CA ALA A 148 -12.89 28.14 -0.17
C ALA A 148 -12.79 28.51 -1.66
N PRO A 149 -13.72 29.30 -2.20
CA PRO A 149 -13.68 29.70 -3.60
C PRO A 149 -12.35 30.42 -3.87
N ARG A 150 -11.57 29.88 -4.81
CA ARG A 150 -10.38 30.55 -5.34
C ARG A 150 -10.84 31.91 -5.86
N GLN A 151 -10.38 33.00 -5.23
CA GLN A 151 -10.60 34.33 -5.78
C GLN A 151 -10.07 34.32 -7.21
N VAL A 152 -11.00 34.43 -8.17
CA VAL A 152 -10.69 34.64 -9.57
C VAL A 152 -9.87 35.93 -9.60
N GLU A 153 -8.61 35.86 -10.01
CA GLU A 153 -7.78 37.05 -10.24
C GLU A 153 -8.61 38.03 -11.07
N GLN A 154 -8.92 39.18 -10.48
CA GLN A 154 -9.61 40.26 -11.16
C GLN A 154 -8.72 40.71 -12.30
N SER A 155 -9.05 40.27 -13.51
CA SER A 155 -8.47 40.78 -14.75
C SER A 155 -8.69 42.30 -14.77
N GLN A 156 -7.60 43.07 -14.73
CA GLN A 156 -7.64 44.52 -14.75
C GLN A 156 -8.43 45.03 -15.98
N PRO A 157 -9.24 46.09 -15.84
CA PRO A 157 -9.98 46.64 -16.97
C PRO A 157 -9.01 47.21 -18.01
N LYS A 158 -9.09 46.71 -19.25
CA LYS A 158 -8.38 47.29 -20.40
C LYS A 158 -8.77 48.76 -20.55
N ALA A 159 -7.78 49.64 -20.48
CA ALA A 159 -7.94 51.05 -20.78
C ALA A 159 -8.52 51.22 -22.19
N ILE A 160 -9.59 51.99 -22.30
CA ILE A 160 -10.21 52.36 -23.58
C ILE A 160 -9.28 53.38 -24.26
N GLU A 161 -8.61 52.98 -25.33
CA GLU A 161 -7.90 53.89 -26.21
C GLU A 161 -8.89 54.85 -26.86
N LYS A 162 -8.72 56.16 -26.59
CA LYS A 162 -9.39 57.21 -27.33
C LYS A 162 -8.84 57.24 -28.76
N LYS A 163 -9.68 56.93 -29.74
CA LYS A 163 -9.41 57.22 -31.16
C LYS A 163 -9.30 58.73 -31.33
N GLY A 164 -8.14 59.20 -31.76
CA GLY A 164 -7.91 60.54 -32.26
C GLY A 164 -7.74 60.52 -33.79
N ALA A 165 -8.22 61.61 -34.40
CA ALA A 165 -8.17 62.01 -35.81
C ALA A 165 -9.12 61.30 -36.78
#